data_AF-X1RHD4-F1
#
_entry.id   AF-X1RHD4-F1
#
_cell.length_a   1.000
_cell.length_b   1.000
_cell.length_c   1.000
_cell.angle_alpha   90.00
_cell.angle_beta   90.00
_cell.angle_gamma   90.00
#
_symmetry.space_group_name_H-M   'P 1'
#
loop_
_entity.id
_entity.type
_entity.pdbx_description
1 polymer ?
#
loop_
_entity_poly.entity_id
_entity_poly.type
_entity_poly.pdbx_seq_one_letter_code
_entity_poly.pdbx_strand_id
1 'polypeptide(L)'
;ESGTQAGAPVARSQIVKRDNFTVIEVDVPIDNPRLWSPEDPFIYTAAVTLRDSQGKTSDRIEQDFGLRDFTRSGKHFTLNGEKILLRGTNITLYRFFEDQNCKALPWDRQWVTRLLDEIPGRLDWNAMRICVGIAPKFWYDIADQAGLMIQNEWLYWQSHGWDDQIRAEYTDWVWADGSESEIYHADHYCLKKGGVCARAQFFENHRGIVQDNVDPGHLLQYSQRNTDHQHDFHSRLKKHPQRSA
;
A
#
# COMPACT_ATOMS: atom_id res chain seq x y z
N GLU A 1 6.90 21.16 19.40
CA GLU A 1 5.91 20.65 18.43
C GLU A 1 4.99 21.79 18.01
N SER A 2 4.99 22.14 16.73
CA SER A 2 4.38 23.36 16.17
C SER A 2 3.26 23.03 15.17
N GLY A 3 2.43 22.05 15.49
CA GLY A 3 1.25 21.69 14.69
C GLY A 3 -0.01 22.38 15.22
N THR A 4 -0.89 22.83 14.32
CA THR A 4 -2.24 23.27 14.70
C THR A 4 -3.12 22.04 14.85
N GLN A 5 -3.88 21.93 15.94
CA GLN A 5 -4.78 20.81 16.18
C GLN A 5 -5.88 20.77 15.12
N ALA A 6 -5.99 19.66 14.38
CA ALA A 6 -6.96 19.50 13.28
C ALA A 6 -8.29 18.86 13.70
N GLY A 7 -8.31 18.14 14.82
CA GLY A 7 -9.49 17.46 15.34
C GLY A 7 -9.33 17.12 16.81
N ALA A 8 -10.44 16.81 17.48
CA ALA A 8 -10.45 16.33 18.86
C ALA A 8 -11.31 15.08 18.95
N PRO A 9 -10.92 14.06 19.74
CA PRO A 9 -11.67 12.83 19.84
C PRO A 9 -13.04 13.06 20.47
N VAL A 10 -14.08 12.47 19.86
CA VAL A 10 -15.41 12.33 20.44
C VAL A 10 -15.56 10.87 20.85
N ALA A 11 -15.54 10.61 22.16
CA ALA A 11 -15.49 9.23 22.65
C ALA A 11 -16.83 8.50 22.44
N ARG A 12 -16.80 7.41 21.66
CA ARG A 12 -17.70 6.26 21.79
C ARG A 12 -16.86 5.05 22.16
N SER A 13 -16.60 4.86 23.45
CA SER A 13 -15.90 3.66 23.90
C SER A 13 -16.81 2.43 23.77
N GLN A 14 -16.44 1.47 22.92
CA GLN A 14 -16.83 0.08 23.12
C GLN A 14 -15.64 -0.69 23.66
N ILE A 15 -15.74 -1.13 24.92
CA ILE A 15 -14.75 -2.03 25.50
C ILE A 15 -15.09 -3.44 25.03
N VAL A 16 -14.41 -3.93 24.01
CA VAL A 16 -14.47 -5.34 23.64
C VAL A 16 -13.29 -6.04 24.29
N LYS A 17 -13.58 -6.92 25.28
CA LYS A 17 -12.59 -7.86 25.80
C LYS A 17 -12.53 -9.08 24.90
N ARG A 18 -11.47 -9.21 24.11
CA ARG A 18 -11.06 -10.49 23.50
C ARG A 18 -9.68 -10.84 24.06
N ASP A 19 -9.54 -12.00 24.68
CA ASP A 19 -8.25 -12.62 25.01
C ASP A 19 -7.21 -11.69 25.69
N ASN A 20 -7.63 -10.94 26.72
CA ASN A 20 -6.83 -9.94 27.47
C ASN A 20 -6.50 -8.62 26.74
N PHE A 21 -7.04 -8.38 25.55
CA PHE A 21 -6.95 -7.09 24.88
C PHE A 21 -8.15 -6.20 25.23
N THR A 22 -7.88 -4.91 25.42
CA THR A 22 -8.91 -3.86 25.47
C THR A 22 -8.78 -3.02 24.21
N VAL A 23 -9.78 -3.12 23.33
CA VAL A 23 -9.88 -2.27 22.13
C VAL A 23 -10.66 -1.02 22.48
N ILE A 24 -10.20 0.13 22.00
CA ILE A 24 -10.90 1.41 22.11
C ILE A 24 -11.00 1.98 20.70
N GLU A 25 -12.23 2.16 20.22
CA GLU A 25 -12.51 2.89 18.99
C GLU A 25 -12.87 4.34 19.34
N VAL A 26 -12.36 5.28 18.55
CA VAL A 26 -12.55 6.71 18.77
C VAL A 26 -12.79 7.39 17.44
N ASP A 27 -13.91 8.12 17.35
CA ASP A 27 -14.19 8.97 16.20
C ASP A 27 -13.55 10.34 16.42
N VAL A 28 -12.77 10.80 15.45
CA VAL A 28 -12.14 12.13 15.47
C VAL A 28 -12.70 12.93 14.29
N PRO A 29 -13.71 13.80 14.50
CA PRO A 29 -14.18 14.68 13.44
C PRO A 29 -13.07 15.68 13.06
N ILE A 30 -12.85 15.83 11.76
CA ILE A 30 -11.91 16.80 11.17
C ILE A 30 -12.74 17.67 10.22
N ASP A 31 -12.93 18.93 10.60
CA ASP A 31 -13.67 19.89 9.79
C ASP A 31 -12.80 20.38 8.63
N ASN A 32 -13.33 20.36 7.40
CA ASN A 32 -12.63 20.77 6.18
C ASN A 32 -11.22 20.14 6.07
N PRO A 33 -11.11 18.80 6.01
CA PRO A 33 -9.83 18.12 5.96
C PRO A 33 -9.05 18.52 4.70
N ARG A 34 -7.74 18.71 4.85
CA ARG A 34 -6.82 18.87 3.73
C ARG A 34 -6.41 17.49 3.26
N LEU A 35 -6.92 17.09 2.10
CA LEU A 35 -6.69 15.76 1.58
C LEU A 35 -5.30 15.63 0.99
N TRP A 36 -4.69 14.46 1.19
CA TRP A 36 -3.46 14.07 0.54
C TRP A 36 -3.71 13.78 -0.95
N SER A 37 -2.80 14.24 -1.80
CA SER A 37 -2.72 13.93 -3.22
C SER A 37 -1.27 14.06 -3.70
N PRO A 38 -0.93 13.53 -4.89
CA PRO A 38 0.39 13.75 -5.49
C PRO A 38 0.78 15.23 -5.62
N GLU A 39 -0.19 16.09 -5.88
CA GLU A 39 0.00 17.53 -6.07
C GLU A 39 0.00 18.31 -4.74
N ASP A 40 -0.62 17.75 -3.70
CA ASP A 40 -0.65 18.29 -2.34
C ASP A 40 -0.45 17.15 -1.31
N PRO A 41 0.81 16.74 -1.05
CA PRO A 41 1.13 15.63 -0.15
C PRO A 41 1.01 16.04 1.33
N PHE A 42 -0.17 16.46 1.75
CA PHE A 42 -0.41 16.90 3.11
C PHE A 42 -0.52 15.72 4.09
N ILE A 43 0.24 15.78 5.17
CA ILE A 43 0.35 14.72 6.19
C ILE A 43 -0.11 15.24 7.55
N TYR A 44 -0.91 14.43 8.24
CA TYR A 44 -1.32 14.60 9.62
C TYR A 44 -0.50 13.70 10.53
N THR A 45 -0.41 14.05 11.82
CA THR A 45 0.15 13.17 12.85
C THR A 45 -0.94 12.81 13.85
N ALA A 46 -1.23 11.52 14.00
CA ALA A 46 -2.09 10.99 15.06
C ALA A 46 -1.22 10.68 16.28
N ALA A 47 -1.47 11.38 17.39
CA ALA A 47 -0.78 11.14 18.66
C ALA A 47 -1.73 10.51 19.68
N VAL A 48 -1.41 9.31 20.15
CA VAL A 48 -2.15 8.61 21.19
C VAL A 48 -1.31 8.57 22.46
N THR A 49 -1.87 8.98 23.59
CA THR A 49 -1.17 8.99 24.88
C THR A 49 -1.98 8.20 25.90
N LEU A 50 -1.40 7.12 26.41
CA LEU A 50 -1.98 6.32 27.48
C LEU A 50 -1.59 6.91 28.83
N ARG A 51 -2.57 7.16 29.69
CA ARG A 51 -2.37 7.65 31.05
C ARG A 51 -2.88 6.65 32.07
N ASP A 52 -2.16 6.51 33.17
CA ASP A 52 -2.60 5.69 34.31
C ASP A 52 -3.70 6.39 35.12
N SER A 53 -4.19 5.71 36.16
CA SER A 53 -5.23 6.24 37.06
C SER A 53 -4.80 7.47 37.86
N GLN A 54 -3.51 7.78 37.92
CA GLN A 54 -2.94 8.97 38.56
C GLN A 54 -2.70 10.11 37.57
N GLY A 55 -3.05 9.92 36.29
CA GLY A 55 -2.89 10.89 35.21
C GLY A 55 -1.47 10.95 34.62
N LYS A 56 -0.55 10.08 35.05
CA LYS A 56 0.80 10.00 34.54
C LYS A 56 0.80 9.27 33.19
N THR A 57 1.56 9.78 32.23
CA THR A 57 1.75 9.11 30.94
C THR A 57 2.48 7.79 31.16
N SER A 58 1.83 6.70 30.76
CA SER A 58 2.41 5.35 30.74
C SER A 58 3.02 5.03 29.37
N ASP A 59 2.42 5.53 28.29
CA ASP A 59 2.90 5.31 26.92
C ASP A 59 2.44 6.43 25.98
N ARG A 60 3.16 6.61 24.87
CA ARG A 60 2.82 7.55 23.79
C ARG A 60 3.29 6.99 22.46
N ILE A 61 2.38 6.96 21.49
CA ILE A 61 2.68 6.64 20.10
C ILE A 61 2.27 7.80 19.19
N GLU A 62 3.00 7.97 18.12
CA GLU A 62 2.71 8.93 17.05
C GLU A 62 2.82 8.21 15.72
N GLN A 63 1.88 8.48 14.81
CA GLN A 63 1.85 7.93 13.46
C GLN A 63 1.46 9.04 12.50
N ASP A 64 2.26 9.20 11.44
CA ASP A 64 1.96 10.10 10.35
C ASP A 64 1.04 9.42 9.32
N PHE A 65 0.11 10.18 8.74
CA PHE A 65 -0.83 9.67 7.72
C PHE A 65 -1.38 10.77 6.80
N GLY A 66 -1.62 10.43 5.53
CA GLY A 66 -2.35 11.26 4.57
C GLY A 66 -3.85 10.91 4.49
N LEU A 67 -4.74 11.88 4.69
CA LEU A 67 -6.19 11.69 4.49
C LEU A 67 -6.53 11.64 2.99
N ARG A 68 -6.98 10.49 2.48
CA ARG A 68 -7.44 10.39 1.09
C ARG A 68 -8.46 9.27 0.92
N ASP A 69 -9.16 9.31 -0.21
CA ASP A 69 -10.08 8.25 -0.64
C ASP A 69 -9.64 7.73 -2.02
N PHE A 70 -9.08 6.53 -2.07
CA PHE A 70 -8.66 5.91 -3.33
C PHE A 70 -9.59 4.77 -3.71
N THR A 71 -10.40 5.00 -4.74
CA THR A 71 -11.50 4.11 -5.13
C THR A 71 -11.46 3.77 -6.61
N ARG A 72 -12.36 2.89 -7.04
CA ARG A 72 -12.58 2.58 -8.44
C ARG A 72 -14.00 2.93 -8.86
N SER A 73 -14.12 3.71 -9.93
CA SER A 73 -15.38 3.98 -10.60
C SER A 73 -15.37 3.42 -12.02
N GLY A 74 -16.05 2.28 -12.20
CA GLY A 74 -16.10 1.55 -13.47
C GLY A 74 -14.72 1.07 -13.93
N LYS A 75 -14.18 1.70 -14.98
CA LYS A 75 -12.87 1.33 -15.58
C LYS A 75 -11.71 2.24 -15.13
N HIS A 76 -11.97 3.18 -14.22
CA HIS A 76 -10.99 4.17 -13.83
C HIS A 76 -10.78 4.15 -12.31
N PHE A 77 -9.57 4.51 -11.90
CA PHE A 77 -9.29 4.86 -10.52
C PHE A 77 -9.74 6.28 -10.23
N THR A 78 -10.16 6.49 -9.00
CA THR A 78 -10.53 7.80 -8.46
C THR A 78 -9.73 8.04 -7.19
N LEU A 79 -9.15 9.24 -7.07
CA LEU A 79 -8.52 9.74 -5.86
C LEU A 79 -9.34 10.95 -5.40
N ASN A 80 -9.83 10.93 -4.17
CA ASN A 80 -10.66 11.97 -3.58
C ASN A 80 -11.90 12.31 -4.45
N GLY A 81 -12.49 11.27 -5.06
CA GLY A 81 -13.63 11.39 -5.97
C GLY A 81 -13.30 11.80 -7.41
N GLU A 82 -12.06 12.20 -7.70
CA GLU A 82 -11.62 12.62 -9.03
C GLU A 82 -10.86 11.54 -9.78
N LYS A 83 -11.04 11.44 -11.09
CA LYS A 83 -10.35 10.43 -11.90
C LYS A 83 -8.84 10.64 -11.89
N ILE A 84 -8.09 9.59 -11.59
CA ILE A 84 -6.62 9.61 -11.62
C ILE A 84 -6.05 8.60 -12.62
N LEU A 85 -4.95 9.01 -13.28
CA LEU A 85 -4.12 8.14 -14.11
C LEU A 85 -2.82 7.85 -13.37
N LEU A 86 -2.55 6.57 -13.14
CA LEU A 86 -1.30 6.11 -12.53
C LEU A 86 -0.20 6.13 -13.59
N ARG A 87 0.76 7.04 -13.42
CA ARG A 87 1.91 7.27 -14.31
C ARG A 87 3.16 6.90 -13.52
N GLY A 88 3.84 5.87 -13.96
CA GLY A 88 4.86 5.28 -13.11
C GLY A 88 5.65 4.15 -13.71
N THR A 89 6.53 3.61 -12.88
CA THR A 89 7.38 2.45 -13.19
C THR A 89 7.37 1.43 -12.07
N ASN A 90 8.17 0.38 -12.23
CA ASN A 90 8.40 -0.66 -11.26
C ASN A 90 9.79 -0.51 -10.65
N ILE A 91 9.89 -0.72 -9.35
CA ILE A 91 11.15 -0.86 -8.63
C ILE A 91 11.29 -2.29 -8.12
N THR A 92 12.38 -2.97 -8.48
CA THR A 92 12.68 -4.31 -7.96
C THR A 92 13.78 -4.18 -6.91
N LEU A 93 13.39 -3.99 -5.65
CA LEU A 93 14.33 -3.76 -4.54
C LEU A 93 15.41 -4.85 -4.47
N TYR A 94 15.03 -6.12 -4.63
CA TYR A 94 15.98 -7.24 -4.58
C TYR A 94 17.09 -7.18 -5.63
N ARG A 95 16.89 -6.49 -6.76
CA ARG A 95 17.97 -6.32 -7.75
C ARG A 95 19.12 -5.47 -7.23
N PHE A 96 18.86 -4.58 -6.28
CA PHE A 96 19.92 -3.81 -5.64
C PHE A 96 20.79 -4.68 -4.73
N PHE A 97 20.26 -5.80 -4.22
CA PHE A 97 21.01 -6.71 -3.33
C PHE A 97 21.98 -7.61 -4.11
N GLU A 98 21.67 -7.89 -5.38
CA GLU A 98 22.49 -8.71 -6.27
C GLU A 98 23.61 -7.90 -6.94
N ASP A 99 23.51 -6.56 -6.98
CA ASP A 99 24.51 -5.69 -7.61
C ASP A 99 25.52 -5.15 -6.57
N GLN A 100 26.77 -5.61 -6.68
CA GLN A 100 27.87 -5.19 -5.81
C GLN A 100 28.14 -3.67 -5.84
N ASN A 101 27.75 -2.97 -6.91
CA ASN A 101 27.90 -1.53 -7.01
C ASN A 101 26.83 -0.76 -6.23
N CYS A 102 25.68 -1.38 -5.99
CA CYS A 102 24.57 -0.77 -5.28
C CYS A 102 24.85 -0.61 -3.78
N LYS A 103 25.72 -1.46 -3.19
CA LYS A 103 26.17 -1.34 -1.80
C LYS A 103 25.01 -1.08 -0.83
N ALA A 104 25.07 0.02 -0.07
CA ALA A 104 24.05 0.42 0.90
C ALA A 104 23.07 1.49 0.36
N LEU A 105 23.03 1.75 -0.96
CA LEU A 105 22.20 2.81 -1.54
C LEU A 105 20.70 2.66 -1.21
N PRO A 106 20.09 1.46 -1.25
CA PRO A 106 18.68 1.29 -0.83
C PRO A 106 18.38 1.63 0.63
N TRP A 107 19.42 1.79 1.46
CA TRP A 107 19.33 2.17 2.88
C TRP A 107 19.79 3.62 3.12
N ASP A 108 20.25 4.32 2.08
CA ASP A 108 20.62 5.72 2.13
C ASP A 108 19.40 6.59 1.84
N ARG A 109 18.93 7.30 2.88
CA ARG A 109 17.71 8.12 2.78
C ARG A 109 17.80 9.17 1.68
N GLN A 110 18.95 9.82 1.48
CA GLN A 110 19.09 10.86 0.45
C GLN A 110 19.07 10.27 -0.97
N TRP A 111 19.66 9.09 -1.15
CA TRP A 111 19.58 8.38 -2.43
C TRP A 111 18.15 7.93 -2.72
N VAL A 112 17.44 7.39 -1.73
CA VAL A 112 16.03 6.98 -1.88
C VAL A 112 15.12 8.19 -2.13
N THR A 113 15.33 9.33 -1.46
CA THR A 113 14.60 10.57 -1.77
C THR A 113 14.77 10.96 -3.24
N ARG A 114 16.00 10.92 -3.78
CA ARG A 114 16.21 11.19 -5.21
C ARG A 114 15.44 10.23 -6.12
N LEU A 115 15.34 8.97 -5.72
CA LEU A 115 14.65 7.92 -6.47
C LEU A 115 13.12 8.06 -6.42
N LEU A 116 12.55 8.43 -5.28
CA LEU A 116 11.10 8.45 -5.04
C LEU A 116 10.46 9.83 -5.23
N ASP A 117 11.23 10.91 -5.12
CA ASP A 117 10.76 12.28 -5.30
C ASP A 117 11.33 12.89 -6.59
N GLU A 118 12.64 13.16 -6.61
CA GLU A 118 13.19 14.01 -7.66
C GLU A 118 13.14 13.40 -9.08
N ILE A 119 13.32 12.09 -9.22
CA ILE A 119 13.25 11.41 -10.51
C ILE A 119 11.79 11.35 -11.01
N PRO A 120 10.83 10.84 -10.21
CA PRO A 120 9.41 10.85 -10.57
C PRO A 120 8.90 12.26 -10.91
N GLY A 121 9.24 13.28 -10.11
CA GLY A 121 8.82 14.65 -10.35
C GLY A 121 9.30 15.19 -11.70
N ARG A 122 10.54 14.88 -12.12
CA ARG A 122 11.08 15.27 -13.45
C ARG A 122 10.40 14.54 -14.61
N LEU A 123 9.80 13.38 -14.36
CA LEU A 123 9.16 12.53 -15.37
C LEU A 123 7.63 12.63 -15.36
N ASP A 124 7.06 13.47 -14.49
CA ASP A 124 5.61 13.61 -14.28
C ASP A 124 4.97 12.25 -13.93
N TRP A 125 5.65 11.52 -13.04
CA TRP A 125 5.17 10.28 -12.45
C TRP A 125 4.53 10.57 -11.09
N ASN A 126 3.44 9.86 -10.80
CA ASN A 126 2.68 9.96 -9.55
C ASN A 126 2.48 8.61 -8.87
N ALA A 127 3.05 7.53 -9.42
CA ALA A 127 2.96 6.20 -8.84
C ALA A 127 4.23 5.37 -9.10
N MET A 128 4.53 4.43 -8.21
CA MET A 128 5.49 3.35 -8.46
C MET A 128 5.02 2.03 -7.89
N ARG A 129 5.40 0.92 -8.54
CA ARG A 129 5.17 -0.43 -8.03
C ARG A 129 6.44 -0.99 -7.41
N ILE A 130 6.36 -1.37 -6.14
CA ILE A 130 7.38 -2.24 -5.53
C ILE A 130 7.12 -3.63 -6.10
N CYS A 131 7.98 -4.03 -7.03
CA CYS A 131 7.87 -5.29 -7.74
C CYS A 131 8.32 -6.41 -6.82
N VAL A 132 7.32 -6.98 -6.14
CA VAL A 132 7.38 -8.10 -5.23
C VAL A 132 8.32 -7.86 -4.07
N GLY A 133 7.74 -7.81 -2.87
CA GLY A 133 8.50 -7.50 -1.67
C GLY A 133 8.00 -6.27 -0.99
N ILE A 134 8.58 -6.09 0.19
CA ILE A 134 8.32 -4.98 1.06
C ILE A 134 9.55 -4.07 1.00
N ALA A 135 9.35 -2.77 0.86
CA ALA A 135 10.41 -1.81 1.09
C ALA A 135 10.53 -1.48 2.58
N PRO A 136 11.69 -1.03 3.07
CA PRO A 136 11.81 -0.50 4.42
C PRO A 136 10.83 0.65 4.67
N LYS A 137 10.28 0.77 5.89
CA LYS A 137 9.28 1.80 6.27
C LYS A 137 9.59 3.19 5.72
N PHE A 138 10.85 3.62 5.86
CA PHE A 138 11.25 4.96 5.46
C PHE A 138 11.09 5.28 3.96
N TRP A 139 10.95 4.27 3.09
CA TRP A 139 10.62 4.48 1.69
C TRP A 139 9.19 4.97 1.52
N TYR A 140 8.26 4.45 2.31
CA TYR A 140 6.87 4.90 2.33
C TYR A 140 6.82 6.33 2.89
N ASP A 141 7.45 6.60 4.05
CA ASP A 141 7.50 7.96 4.61
C ASP A 141 8.01 9.01 3.59
N ILE A 142 8.98 8.65 2.73
CA ILE A 142 9.45 9.52 1.65
C ILE A 142 8.41 9.66 0.55
N ALA A 143 7.78 8.57 0.13
CA ALA A 143 6.73 8.58 -0.89
C ALA A 143 5.53 9.45 -0.46
N ASP A 144 5.15 9.38 0.81
CA ASP A 144 4.06 10.16 1.41
C ASP A 144 4.35 11.65 1.29
N GLN A 145 5.57 12.04 1.69
CA GLN A 145 6.06 13.42 1.62
C GLN A 145 6.27 13.90 0.18
N ALA A 146 6.62 13.00 -0.74
CA ALA A 146 6.86 13.29 -2.14
C ALA A 146 5.59 13.35 -2.99
N GLY A 147 4.43 12.90 -2.47
CA GLY A 147 3.22 12.78 -3.27
C GLY A 147 3.28 11.63 -4.27
N LEU A 148 3.91 10.51 -3.90
CA LEU A 148 4.05 9.34 -4.76
C LEU A 148 3.21 8.17 -4.24
N MET A 149 2.26 7.70 -5.05
CA MET A 149 1.48 6.51 -4.69
C MET A 149 2.30 5.23 -4.86
N ILE A 150 2.24 4.33 -3.88
CA ILE A 150 2.93 3.05 -3.95
C ILE A 150 1.95 1.91 -4.17
N GLN A 151 2.17 1.16 -5.24
CA GLN A 151 1.61 -0.15 -5.44
C GLN A 151 2.50 -1.16 -4.72
N ASN A 152 2.06 -1.66 -3.56
CA ASN A 152 2.76 -2.70 -2.83
C ASN A 152 2.32 -4.08 -3.33
N GLU A 153 3.25 -5.03 -3.34
CA GLU A 153 3.03 -6.36 -3.92
C GLU A 153 3.58 -7.47 -3.05
N TRP A 154 2.71 -8.45 -2.78
CA TRP A 154 3.04 -9.55 -1.90
C TRP A 154 4.12 -10.49 -2.48
N LEU A 155 4.87 -11.11 -1.56
CA LEU A 155 6.03 -11.98 -1.82
C LEU A 155 5.65 -13.37 -2.32
N TYR A 156 4.82 -13.47 -3.35
CA TYR A 156 4.29 -14.76 -3.78
C TYR A 156 4.56 -15.06 -5.25
N TRP A 157 5.59 -15.88 -5.47
CA TRP A 157 6.04 -16.32 -6.81
C TRP A 157 5.77 -17.79 -7.11
N GLN A 158 5.15 -18.54 -6.18
CA GLN A 158 4.96 -19.98 -6.31
C GLN A 158 3.52 -20.35 -6.66
N SER A 159 3.34 -21.54 -7.24
CA SER A 159 2.03 -22.15 -7.49
C SER A 159 1.78 -23.35 -6.56
N HIS A 160 2.45 -23.38 -5.41
CA HIS A 160 2.39 -24.44 -4.42
C HIS A 160 2.36 -23.83 -3.02
N GLY A 161 1.62 -24.46 -2.10
CA GLY A 161 1.35 -23.99 -0.75
C GLY A 161 0.02 -24.54 -0.28
N TRP A 162 -0.18 -24.64 1.03
CA TRP A 162 -1.45 -25.06 1.62
C TRP A 162 -2.30 -23.85 1.92
N ASP A 163 -3.61 -23.95 1.74
CA ASP A 163 -4.49 -22.78 1.85
C ASP A 163 -4.42 -22.09 3.21
N ASP A 164 -4.25 -22.86 4.28
CA ASP A 164 -4.13 -22.32 5.64
C ASP A 164 -2.80 -21.60 5.87
N GLN A 165 -1.71 -22.11 5.31
CA GLN A 165 -0.40 -21.45 5.38
C GLN A 165 -0.44 -20.13 4.63
N ILE A 166 -0.97 -20.17 3.41
CA ILE A 166 -1.14 -19.00 2.56
C ILE A 166 -2.01 -17.95 3.25
N ARG A 167 -3.12 -18.38 3.87
CA ARG A 167 -4.00 -17.50 4.65
C ARG A 167 -3.21 -16.80 5.74
N ALA A 168 -2.45 -17.56 6.54
CA ALA A 168 -1.65 -17.00 7.61
C ALA A 168 -0.59 -16.00 7.07
N GLU A 169 0.21 -16.40 6.08
CA GLU A 169 1.27 -15.56 5.53
C GLU A 169 0.76 -14.28 4.85
N TYR A 170 -0.36 -14.37 4.13
CA TYR A 170 -0.99 -13.20 3.52
C TYR A 170 -1.59 -12.27 4.59
N THR A 171 -2.27 -12.85 5.58
CA THR A 171 -2.84 -12.10 6.70
C THR A 171 -1.75 -11.38 7.47
N ASP A 172 -0.67 -12.08 7.84
CA ASP A 172 0.49 -11.51 8.52
C ASP A 172 1.13 -10.39 7.70
N TRP A 173 1.23 -10.55 6.37
CA TRP A 173 1.73 -9.50 5.49
C TRP A 173 0.84 -8.25 5.49
N VAL A 174 -0.47 -8.42 5.36
CA VAL A 174 -1.42 -7.30 5.41
C VAL A 174 -1.40 -6.61 6.78
N TRP A 175 -1.29 -7.33 7.89
CA TRP A 175 -1.24 -6.71 9.21
C TRP A 175 0.11 -6.09 9.56
N ALA A 176 1.21 -6.66 9.06
CA ALA A 176 2.53 -6.09 9.25
C ALA A 176 2.69 -4.77 8.46
N ASP A 177 2.15 -4.71 7.24
CA ASP A 177 2.48 -3.66 6.28
C ASP A 177 1.29 -2.79 5.84
N GLY A 178 0.05 -3.29 5.92
CA GLY A 178 -1.17 -2.60 5.47
C GLY A 178 -1.66 -1.48 6.38
N SER A 179 -0.92 -1.18 7.46
CA SER A 179 -1.16 -0.02 8.32
C SER A 179 -0.49 1.27 7.80
N GLU A 180 0.37 1.17 6.79
CA GLU A 180 0.96 2.33 6.14
C GLU A 180 -0.09 2.98 5.23
N SER A 181 -0.30 4.27 5.45
CA SER A 181 -1.44 5.00 4.94
C SER A 181 -1.53 4.96 3.42
N GLU A 182 -0.43 4.83 2.67
CA GLU A 182 -0.23 5.17 1.24
C GLU A 182 -0.27 3.98 0.28
N ILE A 183 -0.45 2.79 0.82
CA ILE A 183 -0.48 1.57 0.02
C ILE A 183 -1.80 1.51 -0.75
N TYR A 184 -1.75 1.14 -2.03
CA TYR A 184 -2.85 0.37 -2.60
C TYR A 184 -2.31 -1.02 -2.95
N HIS A 185 -3.04 -2.05 -2.52
CA HIS A 185 -2.59 -3.42 -2.63
C HIS A 185 -2.82 -3.92 -4.05
N ALA A 186 -1.82 -4.53 -4.68
CA ALA A 186 -2.00 -5.05 -6.01
C ALA A 186 -1.04 -6.19 -6.33
N ASP A 187 -1.63 -7.37 -6.47
CA ASP A 187 -0.91 -8.59 -6.79
C ASP A 187 -0.70 -8.73 -8.30
N HIS A 188 0.56 -8.77 -8.73
CA HIS A 188 0.94 -8.82 -10.13
C HIS A 188 1.90 -9.97 -10.45
N TYR A 189 1.34 -11.13 -10.81
CA TYR A 189 2.13 -12.26 -11.30
C TYR A 189 2.91 -11.94 -12.58
N CYS A 190 4.25 -12.10 -12.54
CA CYS A 190 5.11 -11.89 -13.70
C CYS A 190 6.15 -13.02 -13.89
N LEU A 191 5.76 -14.22 -14.32
CA LEU A 191 6.69 -15.20 -14.90
C LEU A 191 6.43 -15.45 -16.39
N LYS A 192 7.51 -15.31 -17.18
CA LYS A 192 7.57 -15.71 -18.59
C LYS A 192 8.69 -16.75 -18.73
N LYS A 193 8.33 -18.03 -18.86
CA LYS A 193 9.14 -19.05 -19.58
C LYS A 193 8.26 -20.24 -19.96
N GLY A 194 8.29 -20.62 -21.24
CA GLY A 194 7.94 -21.99 -21.68
C GLY A 194 6.45 -22.37 -21.75
N GLY A 195 5.64 -21.65 -22.53
CA GLY A 195 4.46 -22.25 -23.20
C GLY A 195 3.23 -22.61 -22.36
N VAL A 196 3.30 -22.72 -21.04
CA VAL A 196 2.14 -22.86 -20.15
C VAL A 196 2.37 -21.94 -18.95
N CYS A 197 1.58 -20.88 -18.85
CA CYS A 197 1.64 -19.97 -17.71
C CYS A 197 0.97 -20.70 -16.54
N ALA A 198 1.65 -20.90 -15.41
CA ALA A 198 1.01 -21.17 -14.13
C ALA A 198 0.19 -19.92 -13.78
N ARG A 199 -1.05 -19.88 -14.29
CA ARG A 199 -1.98 -18.76 -14.34
C ARG A 199 -3.12 -19.11 -13.38
N ALA A 200 -3.60 -18.17 -12.59
CA ALA A 200 -4.94 -18.15 -11.99
C ALA A 200 -5.26 -19.04 -10.76
N GLN A 201 -4.51 -20.08 -10.46
CA GLN A 201 -5.00 -21.12 -9.53
C GLN A 201 -5.02 -20.75 -8.03
N PHE A 202 -4.17 -19.81 -7.60
CA PHE A 202 -4.11 -19.38 -6.20
C PHE A 202 -5.33 -18.57 -5.79
N PHE A 203 -5.69 -17.52 -6.55
CA PHE A 203 -6.79 -16.62 -6.15
C PHE A 203 -8.20 -17.18 -6.39
N GLU A 204 -8.39 -18.13 -7.32
CA GLU A 204 -9.67 -18.85 -7.42
C GLU A 204 -9.97 -19.65 -6.15
N ASN A 205 -8.93 -20.19 -5.49
CA ASN A 205 -9.06 -20.94 -4.25
C ASN A 205 -9.07 -20.05 -2.99
N HIS A 206 -8.49 -18.84 -3.04
CA HIS A 206 -8.20 -18.02 -1.85
C HIS A 206 -8.84 -16.62 -1.85
N ARG A 207 -9.76 -16.30 -2.78
CA ARG A 207 -10.40 -14.97 -2.87
C ARG A 207 -11.03 -14.48 -1.56
N GLY A 208 -11.70 -15.37 -0.82
CA GLY A 208 -12.33 -15.03 0.46
C GLY A 208 -11.30 -14.56 1.51
N ILE A 209 -10.13 -15.20 1.53
CA ILE A 209 -9.05 -14.87 2.47
C ILE A 209 -8.56 -13.42 2.31
N VAL A 210 -8.49 -12.95 1.07
CA VAL A 210 -7.99 -11.62 0.77
C VAL A 210 -9.07 -10.56 1.04
N GLN A 211 -10.33 -10.84 0.69
CA GLN A 211 -11.43 -9.91 0.96
C GLN A 211 -11.77 -9.79 2.45
N ASP A 212 -11.57 -10.85 3.23
CA ASP A 212 -11.90 -10.86 4.66
C ASP A 212 -10.84 -10.17 5.54
N ASN A 213 -9.63 -9.93 5.02
CA ASN A 213 -8.48 -9.44 5.80
C ASN A 213 -7.90 -8.09 5.33
N VAL A 214 -8.38 -7.52 4.22
CA VAL A 214 -7.89 -6.23 3.69
C VAL A 214 -8.82 -5.10 4.12
N ASP A 215 -8.24 -3.99 4.59
CA ASP A 215 -8.97 -2.77 4.95
C ASP A 215 -9.78 -2.27 3.72
N PRO A 216 -11.10 -2.00 3.86
CA PRO A 216 -11.93 -1.47 2.78
C PRO A 216 -11.45 -0.15 2.17
N GLY A 217 -10.55 0.60 2.83
CA GLY A 217 -9.88 1.79 2.28
C GLY A 217 -8.83 1.49 1.19
N HIS A 218 -8.46 0.22 0.98
CA HIS A 218 -7.44 -0.19 0.02
C HIS A 218 -8.04 -0.97 -1.16
N LEU A 219 -7.71 -0.55 -2.39
CA LEU A 219 -8.07 -1.30 -3.59
C LEU A 219 -7.13 -2.49 -3.77
N LEU A 220 -7.68 -3.60 -4.30
CA LEU A 220 -6.95 -4.80 -4.67
C LEU A 220 -6.86 -4.94 -6.19
N GLN A 221 -5.67 -4.79 -6.77
CA GLN A 221 -5.47 -4.99 -8.22
C GLN A 221 -4.89 -6.37 -8.56
N TYR A 222 -5.32 -6.92 -9.71
CA TYR A 222 -4.90 -8.23 -10.21
C TYR A 222 -4.55 -8.23 -11.71
N SER A 223 -3.52 -8.98 -12.10
CA SER A 223 -3.09 -9.13 -13.51
C SER A 223 -3.23 -10.56 -14.04
N GLN A 224 -4.42 -10.94 -14.55
CA GLN A 224 -4.57 -12.13 -15.40
C GLN A 224 -4.46 -11.80 -16.88
N ARG A 225 -3.73 -12.64 -17.61
CA ARG A 225 -3.81 -12.65 -19.06
C ARG A 225 -5.01 -13.57 -19.40
N ASN A 226 -6.12 -13.04 -19.90
CA ASN A 226 -7.33 -13.75 -20.38
C ASN A 226 -8.01 -14.71 -19.37
N THR A 227 -8.99 -14.23 -18.61
CA THR A 227 -10.22 -14.94 -18.23
C THR A 227 -11.29 -13.90 -17.88
N ASP A 228 -12.56 -14.20 -18.20
CA ASP A 228 -13.74 -13.34 -17.99
C ASP A 228 -14.24 -13.38 -16.53
N HIS A 229 -13.34 -13.21 -15.55
CA HIS A 229 -13.69 -13.26 -14.12
C HIS A 229 -13.63 -11.88 -13.44
N GLN A 230 -14.47 -11.68 -12.41
CA GLN A 230 -14.65 -10.40 -11.72
C GLN A 230 -13.39 -10.00 -10.94
N HIS A 231 -12.68 -8.99 -11.43
CA HIS A 231 -11.58 -8.31 -10.75
C HIS A 231 -11.90 -6.82 -10.62
N ASP A 232 -11.29 -6.13 -9.65
CA ASP A 232 -11.42 -4.68 -9.58
C ASP A 232 -10.77 -4.02 -10.80
N PHE A 233 -9.65 -4.52 -11.33
CA PHE A 233 -9.09 -3.99 -12.59
C PHE A 233 -8.25 -5.00 -13.36
N HIS A 234 -7.95 -4.69 -14.64
CA HIS A 234 -7.12 -5.49 -15.55
C HIS A 234 -5.89 -4.72 -16.03
N SER A 235 -4.70 -5.22 -15.70
CA SER A 235 -3.43 -4.76 -16.26
C SER A 235 -2.90 -5.71 -17.34
N ARG A 236 -2.22 -5.16 -18.35
CA ARG A 236 -1.62 -5.94 -19.45
C ARG A 236 -0.16 -5.56 -19.65
N LEU A 237 0.75 -6.51 -19.40
CA LEU A 237 2.14 -6.39 -19.85
C LEU A 237 2.18 -6.55 -21.38
N LYS A 238 2.69 -5.53 -22.09
CA LYS A 238 2.59 -5.36 -23.54
C LYS A 238 2.96 -6.64 -24.32
N LYS A 239 2.11 -7.02 -25.28
CA LYS A 239 2.52 -7.75 -26.49
C LYS A 239 2.81 -6.70 -27.55
N HIS A 240 3.96 -6.79 -28.21
CA HIS A 240 4.19 -5.99 -29.42
C HIS A 240 3.13 -6.37 -30.47
N PRO A 241 2.51 -5.41 -31.17
CA PRO A 241 1.86 -5.74 -32.43
C PRO A 241 2.93 -6.34 -33.35
N GLN A 242 2.61 -7.45 -34.02
CA GLN A 242 3.46 -7.92 -35.10
C GLN A 242 3.60 -6.76 -36.08
N ARG A 243 4.84 -6.35 -36.36
CA ARG A 243 5.10 -5.48 -37.51
C ARG A 243 4.53 -6.21 -38.72
N SER A 244 3.56 -5.60 -39.39
CA SER A 244 3.14 -6.04 -40.72
C SER A 244 4.33 -5.84 -41.66
N ALA A 245 4.81 -6.94 -42.23
CA ALA A 245 5.80 -7.13 -43.30
C ALA A 245 6.97 -6.13 -43.36
#